data_AF-A0A957R0J6-F1
#
_entry.id   AF-A0A957R0J6-F1
#
_cell.length_a   1.000
_cell.length_b   1.000
_cell.length_c   1.000
_cell.angle_alpha   90.00
_cell.angle_beta   90.00
_cell.angle_gamma   90.00
#
_symmetry.space_group_name_H-M   'P 1'
#
loop_
_entity.id
_entity.type
_entity.pdbx_description
1 polymer ?
#
loop_
_entity_poly.entity_id
_entity_poly.type
_entity_poly.pdbx_seq_one_letter_code
_entity_poly.pdbx_strand_id
1 'polypeptide(L)'
;MPGLLPEVDPDGLLEYSVVYTDRALNHMSKSFQGVMNDISATLKKVYNANSVVVVPGSGTFGMEAVARQFATGRKCLVIRNGWFSYRWSQIFQMANIPSGEIVLKAQPADDTAQPAFTPAPIDEVVATIKKEKPDLVFAPHVETSAGMILPD
;
A
#
# COMPACT_ATOMS: atom_id res chain seq x y z
N MET A 1 18.05 34.47 19.43
CA MET A 1 18.98 34.24 18.31
C MET A 1 18.13 34.01 17.08
N PRO A 2 18.34 34.73 15.96
CA PRO A 2 17.70 34.36 14.70
C PRO A 2 18.11 32.93 14.33
N GLY A 3 17.23 32.17 13.67
CA GLY A 3 17.56 30.85 13.12
C GLY A 3 18.80 30.93 12.22
N LEU A 4 19.62 29.88 12.20
CA LEU A 4 20.84 29.84 11.40
C LEU A 4 20.52 29.78 9.90
N LEU A 5 19.36 29.20 9.55
CA LEU A 5 18.83 29.13 8.19
C LEU A 5 17.42 29.74 8.10
N PRO A 6 17.24 30.89 7.43
CA PRO A 6 15.94 31.53 7.30
C PRO A 6 15.02 30.90 6.24
N GLU A 7 15.52 30.03 5.37
CA GLU A 7 14.76 29.56 4.19
C GLU A 7 13.75 28.43 4.45
N VAL A 8 13.89 27.68 5.56
CA VAL A 8 13.11 26.45 5.78
C VAL A 8 11.66 26.73 6.22
N ASP A 9 11.47 27.68 7.13
CA ASP A 9 10.16 28.18 7.56
C ASP A 9 10.26 29.70 7.82
N PRO A 10 10.32 30.54 6.77
CA PRO A 10 10.73 31.95 6.88
C PRO A 10 9.85 32.80 7.79
N ASP A 11 8.55 32.48 7.82
CA ASP A 11 7.54 33.16 8.65
C ASP A 11 7.19 32.32 9.91
N GLY A 12 8.00 31.31 10.21
CA GLY A 12 7.82 30.35 11.29
C GLY A 12 8.27 30.84 12.66
N LEU A 13 8.07 29.99 13.67
CA LEU A 13 8.60 30.22 15.01
C LEU A 13 10.08 29.78 15.09
N LEU A 14 10.82 30.32 16.06
CA LEU A 14 12.17 29.82 16.35
C LEU A 14 12.11 28.35 16.80
N GLU A 15 12.97 27.53 16.21
CA GLU A 15 12.99 26.09 16.46
C GLU A 15 13.72 25.75 17.76
N TYR A 16 12.94 25.49 18.81
CA TYR A 16 13.40 25.01 20.13
C TYR A 16 12.73 23.68 20.53
N SER A 17 12.06 23.00 19.59
CA SER A 17 11.48 21.70 19.88
C SER A 17 12.56 20.62 20.00
N VAL A 18 12.16 19.48 20.55
CA VAL A 18 13.05 18.31 20.71
C VAL A 18 13.08 17.40 19.48
N VAL A 19 12.32 17.73 18.43
CA VAL A 19 12.05 16.84 17.29
C VAL A 19 12.67 17.32 15.97
N TYR A 20 13.02 18.61 15.86
CA TYR A 20 13.67 19.17 14.68
C TYR A 20 14.78 20.15 15.05
N THR A 21 15.57 20.50 14.04
CA THR A 21 16.42 21.69 14.02
C THR A 21 15.93 22.61 12.90
N ASP A 22 16.49 23.82 12.80
CA ASP A 22 16.18 24.80 11.73
C ASP A 22 16.56 24.34 10.30
N ARG A 23 17.01 23.09 10.15
CA ARG A 23 17.33 22.42 8.88
C ARG A 23 16.15 21.69 8.24
N ALA A 24 15.06 21.50 8.98
CA ALA A 24 13.92 20.72 8.55
C ALA A 24 12.60 21.42 8.91
N LEU A 25 11.60 21.26 8.04
CA LEU A 25 10.29 21.84 8.30
C LEU A 25 9.60 21.08 9.44
N ASN A 26 9.28 21.78 10.52
CA ASN A 26 8.65 21.19 11.69
C ASN A 26 7.22 20.73 11.36
N HIS A 27 6.84 19.50 11.71
CA HIS A 27 5.50 18.97 11.44
C HIS A 27 4.37 19.71 12.19
N MET A 28 4.71 20.48 13.22
CA MET A 28 3.76 21.32 13.96
C MET A 28 3.59 22.71 13.33
N SER A 29 4.45 23.11 12.38
CA SER A 29 4.38 24.42 11.72
C SER A 29 3.09 24.62 10.92
N LYS A 30 2.71 25.87 10.67
CA LYS A 30 1.57 26.18 9.80
C LYS A 30 1.82 25.78 8.35
N SER A 31 3.06 25.92 7.89
CA SER A 31 3.48 25.49 6.57
C SER A 31 3.29 23.97 6.38
N PHE A 32 3.77 23.14 7.31
CA PHE A 32 3.60 21.68 7.21
C PHE A 32 2.13 21.23 7.35
N GLN A 33 1.35 21.89 8.21
CA GLN A 33 -0.11 21.66 8.29
C GLN A 33 -0.77 21.89 6.93
N GLY A 34 -0.40 22.96 6.22
CA GLY A 34 -0.84 23.22 4.85
C GLY A 34 -0.50 22.07 3.91
N VAL A 35 0.77 21.66 3.87
CA VAL A 35 1.25 20.53 3.04
C VAL A 35 0.44 19.25 3.28
N MET A 36 0.23 18.88 4.54
CA MET A 36 -0.52 17.64 4.86
C MET A 36 -2.00 17.72 4.50
N ASN A 37 -2.62 18.90 4.65
CA ASN A 37 -4.00 19.13 4.20
C ASN A 37 -4.11 19.03 2.68
N ASP A 38 -3.16 19.61 1.94
CA ASP A 38 -3.13 19.57 0.48
C ASP A 38 -2.91 18.15 -0.05
N ILE A 39 -2.01 17.38 0.58
CA ILE A 39 -1.82 15.94 0.29
C ILE A 39 -3.13 15.18 0.50
N SER A 40 -3.80 15.40 1.64
CA SER A 40 -5.06 14.73 1.98
C SER A 40 -6.16 15.07 0.96
N ALA A 41 -6.37 16.34 0.65
CA ALA A 41 -7.37 16.80 -0.30
C ALA A 41 -7.11 16.26 -1.72
N THR A 42 -5.86 16.34 -2.18
CA THR A 42 -5.46 15.90 -3.51
C THR A 42 -5.65 14.40 -3.68
N LEU A 43 -5.14 13.59 -2.74
CA LEU A 43 -5.24 12.12 -2.84
C LEU A 43 -6.68 11.62 -2.71
N LYS A 44 -7.49 12.22 -1.83
CA LYS A 44 -8.93 11.90 -1.75
C LYS A 44 -9.63 12.18 -3.08
N LYS A 45 -9.34 13.30 -3.74
CA LYS A 45 -9.92 13.65 -5.04
C LYS A 45 -9.49 12.69 -6.14
N VAL A 46 -8.19 12.40 -6.26
CA VAL A 46 -7.63 11.54 -7.32
C VAL A 46 -8.17 10.11 -7.24
N TYR A 47 -8.26 9.54 -6.03
CA TYR A 47 -8.72 8.18 -5.81
C TYR A 47 -10.20 8.06 -5.43
N ASN A 48 -10.96 9.16 -5.47
CA ASN A 48 -12.33 9.24 -4.98
C ASN A 48 -12.51 8.60 -3.59
N ALA A 49 -11.56 8.85 -2.68
CA ALA A 49 -11.48 8.21 -1.38
C ALA A 49 -12.10 9.07 -0.28
N ASN A 50 -12.76 8.45 0.71
CA ASN A 50 -13.26 9.15 1.90
C ASN A 50 -12.12 9.63 2.83
N SER A 51 -11.08 8.79 2.96
CA SER A 51 -9.96 8.97 3.89
C SER A 51 -8.64 8.61 3.21
N VAL A 52 -7.56 9.25 3.66
CA VAL A 52 -6.18 9.01 3.20
C VAL A 52 -5.27 8.96 4.41
N VAL A 53 -4.26 8.09 4.37
CA VAL A 53 -3.24 7.92 5.41
C VAL A 53 -1.86 7.92 4.76
N VAL A 54 -0.93 8.65 5.35
CA VAL A 54 0.50 8.63 4.97
C VAL A 54 1.25 7.81 6.01
N VAL A 55 1.92 6.74 5.57
CA VAL A 55 2.74 5.88 6.43
C VAL A 55 4.21 6.14 6.10
N PRO A 56 5.00 6.73 7.01
CA PRO A 56 6.43 6.94 6.79
C PRO A 56 7.15 5.61 6.52
N GLY A 57 7.93 5.55 5.44
CA GLY A 57 8.60 4.34 4.99
C GLY A 57 8.57 4.23 3.46
N SER A 58 8.03 3.12 2.95
CA SER A 58 7.84 2.88 1.51
C SER A 58 6.49 2.22 1.24
N GLY A 59 6.15 1.95 -0.03
CA GLY A 59 4.91 1.25 -0.39
C GLY A 59 4.72 -0.08 0.36
N THR A 60 5.79 -0.83 0.61
CA THR A 60 5.74 -2.08 1.39
C THR A 60 5.30 -1.86 2.85
N PHE A 61 5.61 -0.71 3.45
CA PHE A 61 5.14 -0.38 4.81
C PHE A 61 3.64 -0.14 4.81
N GLY A 62 3.11 0.50 3.76
CA GLY A 62 1.67 0.63 3.55
C GLY A 62 0.99 -0.73 3.41
N MET A 63 1.62 -1.66 2.67
CA MET A 63 1.13 -3.04 2.56
C MET A 63 1.04 -3.69 3.96
N GLU A 64 2.14 -3.72 4.69
CA GLU A 64 2.17 -4.36 6.01
C GLU A 64 1.25 -3.70 7.03
N ALA A 65 1.10 -2.36 7.01
CA ALA A 65 0.17 -1.64 7.87
C ALA A 65 -1.28 -2.10 7.65
N VAL A 66 -1.72 -2.24 6.40
CA VAL A 66 -3.05 -2.75 6.05
C VAL A 66 -3.22 -4.21 6.49
N ALA A 67 -2.21 -5.06 6.23
CA ALA A 67 -2.25 -6.46 6.66
C ALA A 67 -2.41 -6.60 8.18
N ARG A 68 -1.59 -5.90 8.96
CA ARG A 68 -1.67 -5.95 10.42
C ARG A 68 -3.00 -5.43 10.96
N GLN A 69 -3.49 -4.32 10.39
CA GLN A 69 -4.73 -3.70 10.85
C GLN A 69 -5.98 -4.53 10.58
N PHE A 70 -6.07 -5.17 9.41
CA PHE A 70 -7.31 -5.80 8.96
C PHE A 70 -7.25 -7.32 8.80
N ALA A 71 -6.09 -7.89 8.50
CA ALA A 71 -5.96 -9.32 8.20
C ALA A 71 -5.59 -10.18 9.42
N THR A 72 -5.27 -9.59 10.58
CA THR A 72 -4.88 -10.36 11.78
C THR A 72 -5.99 -11.31 12.22
N GLY A 73 -5.69 -12.62 12.23
CA GLY A 73 -6.66 -13.68 12.56
C GLY A 73 -7.76 -13.91 11.50
N ARG A 74 -7.65 -13.28 10.33
CA ARG A 74 -8.66 -13.35 9.25
C ARG A 74 -8.26 -14.31 8.14
N LYS A 75 -9.26 -14.87 7.46
CA LYS A 75 -9.04 -15.69 6.26
C LYS A 75 -8.86 -14.78 5.06
N CYS A 76 -7.71 -14.87 4.39
CA CYS A 76 -7.34 -13.98 3.30
C CYS A 76 -7.22 -14.73 1.98
N LEU A 77 -7.56 -14.06 0.89
CA LEU A 77 -7.30 -14.51 -0.48
C LEU A 77 -6.34 -13.56 -1.17
N VAL A 78 -5.31 -14.08 -1.83
CA VAL A 78 -4.31 -13.30 -2.58
C VAL A 78 -4.36 -13.69 -4.05
N ILE A 79 -4.55 -12.69 -4.92
CA ILE A 79 -4.32 -12.82 -6.36
C ILE A 79 -2.83 -12.62 -6.61
N ARG A 80 -2.12 -13.70 -6.91
CA ARG A 80 -0.66 -13.72 -7.06
C ARG A 80 -0.25 -13.76 -8.52
N ASN A 81 0.03 -12.59 -9.05
CA ASN A 81 0.48 -12.40 -10.42
C ASN A 81 2.02 -12.38 -10.54
N GLY A 82 2.75 -12.27 -9.43
CA GLY A 82 4.20 -12.14 -9.48
C GLY A 82 4.83 -11.86 -8.11
N TRP A 83 5.98 -11.19 -8.12
CA TRP A 83 6.81 -10.99 -6.94
C TRP A 83 6.22 -9.98 -5.96
N PHE A 84 5.59 -8.91 -6.45
CA PHE A 84 5.03 -7.88 -5.57
C PHE A 84 3.71 -8.32 -4.94
N SER A 85 2.92 -9.16 -5.59
CA SER A 85 1.77 -9.83 -4.97
C SER A 85 2.16 -11.00 -4.09
N TYR A 86 3.26 -11.71 -4.40
CA TYR A 86 3.85 -12.67 -3.45
C TYR A 86 4.29 -12.00 -2.14
N ARG A 87 4.64 -10.71 -2.18
CA ARG A 87 5.04 -9.95 -0.98
C ARG A 87 3.99 -9.97 0.13
N TRP A 88 2.69 -10.08 -0.19
CA TRP A 88 1.66 -10.28 0.82
C TRP A 88 1.87 -11.56 1.63
N SER A 89 2.15 -12.67 0.95
CA SER A 89 2.46 -13.95 1.58
C SER A 89 3.73 -13.88 2.42
N GLN A 90 4.76 -13.15 1.95
CA GLN A 90 5.97 -12.91 2.74
C GLN A 90 5.67 -12.15 4.03
N ILE A 91 4.87 -11.09 3.96
CA ILE A 91 4.42 -10.31 5.11
C ILE A 91 3.62 -11.20 6.08
N PHE A 92 2.66 -11.97 5.56
CA PHE A 92 1.81 -12.86 6.36
C PHE A 92 2.62 -13.93 7.11
N GLN A 93 3.57 -14.56 6.44
CA GLN A 93 4.42 -15.60 7.03
C GLN A 93 5.37 -15.03 8.07
N MET A 94 6.03 -13.90 7.77
CA MET A 94 7.01 -13.30 8.67
C MET A 94 6.37 -12.79 9.96
N ALA A 95 5.14 -12.29 9.89
CA ALA A 95 4.45 -11.66 11.00
C ALA A 95 3.31 -12.51 11.61
N ASN A 96 3.09 -13.74 11.10
CA ASN A 96 2.00 -14.65 11.50
C ASN A 96 0.63 -13.94 11.59
N ILE A 97 0.20 -13.33 10.48
CA ILE A 97 -0.96 -12.42 10.44
C ILE A 97 -2.31 -13.16 10.24
N PRO A 98 -2.61 -13.76 9.07
CA PRO A 98 -3.92 -14.32 8.80
C PRO A 98 -4.13 -15.67 9.48
N SER A 99 -5.39 -16.06 9.72
CA SER A 99 -5.75 -17.41 10.16
C SER A 99 -5.68 -18.44 9.03
N GLY A 100 -5.70 -17.99 7.78
CA GLY A 100 -5.48 -18.82 6.60
C GLY A 100 -5.26 -17.97 5.35
N GLU A 101 -4.47 -18.49 4.42
CA GLU A 101 -4.16 -17.85 3.14
C GLU A 101 -4.57 -18.76 1.98
N ILE A 102 -5.42 -18.24 1.09
CA ILE A 102 -5.75 -18.84 -0.21
C ILE A 102 -5.04 -18.05 -1.29
N VAL A 103 -4.41 -18.73 -2.25
CA VAL A 103 -3.64 -18.08 -3.31
C VAL A 103 -4.17 -18.54 -4.66
N LEU A 104 -4.64 -17.59 -5.47
CA LEU A 104 -4.93 -17.80 -6.88
C LEU A 104 -3.80 -17.21 -7.71
N LYS A 105 -3.05 -18.07 -8.39
CA LYS A 105 -1.86 -17.67 -9.15
C LYS A 105 -2.23 -17.30 -10.57
N ALA A 106 -1.43 -16.42 -11.18
CA ALA A 106 -1.43 -16.25 -12.62
C ALA A 106 -1.13 -17.59 -13.32
N GLN A 107 -1.68 -17.75 -14.52
CA GLN A 107 -1.61 -18.96 -15.32
C GLN A 107 -1.12 -18.65 -16.76
N PRO A 108 -0.48 -19.62 -17.43
CA PRO A 108 -0.15 -19.51 -18.85
C PRO A 108 -1.38 -19.14 -19.69
N ALA A 109 -1.19 -18.28 -20.69
CA ALA A 109 -2.24 -17.92 -21.64
C ALA A 109 -2.51 -19.01 -22.69
N ASP A 110 -1.50 -19.83 -22.98
CA ASP A 110 -1.51 -20.87 -24.00
C ASP A 110 -0.51 -22.00 -23.67
N ASP A 111 -0.49 -23.05 -24.49
CA ASP A 111 0.34 -24.24 -24.35
C ASP A 111 1.70 -24.14 -25.09
N THR A 112 2.17 -22.93 -25.41
CA THR A 112 3.47 -22.76 -26.07
C THR A 112 4.64 -23.02 -25.10
N ALA A 113 5.85 -23.17 -25.63
CA ALA A 113 7.04 -23.43 -24.81
C ALA A 113 7.43 -22.25 -23.88
N GLN A 114 7.03 -21.02 -24.22
CA GLN A 114 7.29 -19.81 -23.43
C GLN A 114 6.03 -18.91 -23.46
N PRO A 115 4.96 -19.31 -22.77
CA PRO A 115 3.70 -18.61 -22.83
C PRO A 115 3.78 -17.29 -22.07
N ALA A 116 3.03 -16.29 -22.53
CA ALA A 116 2.69 -15.16 -21.69
C ALA A 116 1.82 -15.63 -20.51
N PHE A 117 1.86 -14.90 -19.39
CA PHE A 117 1.01 -15.19 -18.23
C PHE A 117 -0.14 -14.19 -18.14
N THR A 118 -1.27 -14.68 -17.66
CA THR A 118 -2.46 -13.88 -17.36
C THR A 118 -2.89 -14.10 -15.91
N PRO A 119 -3.57 -13.14 -15.27
CA PRO A 119 -4.17 -13.34 -13.95
C PRO A 119 -5.14 -14.52 -13.94
N ALA A 120 -5.44 -15.04 -12.75
CA ALA A 120 -6.50 -16.05 -12.60
C ALA A 120 -7.82 -15.53 -13.21
N PRO A 121 -8.60 -16.37 -13.94
CA PRO A 121 -9.85 -15.95 -14.57
C PRO A 121 -10.83 -15.39 -13.55
N ILE A 122 -11.51 -14.30 -13.89
CA ILE A 122 -12.41 -13.62 -12.95
C ILE A 122 -13.52 -14.54 -12.43
N ASP A 123 -14.04 -15.44 -13.26
CA ASP A 123 -15.07 -16.40 -12.85
C ASP A 123 -14.54 -17.38 -11.79
N GLU A 124 -13.29 -17.83 -11.91
CA GLU A 124 -12.64 -18.67 -10.91
C GLU A 124 -12.41 -17.90 -9.61
N VAL A 125 -11.96 -16.65 -9.70
CA VAL A 125 -11.77 -15.76 -8.54
C VAL A 125 -13.09 -15.56 -7.79
N VAL A 126 -14.16 -15.22 -8.50
CA VAL A 126 -15.50 -15.00 -7.93
C VAL A 126 -16.06 -16.29 -7.34
N ALA A 127 -15.93 -17.43 -8.04
CA ALA A 127 -16.36 -18.72 -7.52
C ALA A 127 -15.62 -19.09 -6.23
N THR A 128 -14.30 -18.84 -6.17
CA THR A 128 -13.47 -19.08 -4.99
C THR A 128 -13.88 -18.17 -3.83
N ILE A 129 -14.11 -16.87 -4.08
CA ILE A 129 -14.59 -15.94 -3.04
C ILE A 129 -15.93 -16.41 -2.46
N LYS A 130 -16.89 -16.82 -3.31
CA LYS A 130 -18.21 -17.31 -2.87
C LYS A 130 -18.11 -18.59 -2.05
N LYS A 131 -17.24 -19.51 -2.45
CA LYS A 131 -17.02 -20.81 -1.79
C LYS A 131 -16.29 -20.64 -0.47
N GLU A 132 -15.16 -19.94 -0.50
CA GLU A 132 -14.20 -19.88 0.61
C GLU A 132 -14.50 -18.77 1.61
N LYS A 133 -15.30 -17.78 1.22
CA LYS A 133 -15.73 -16.63 2.03
C LYS A 133 -14.55 -15.97 2.78
N PRO A 134 -13.49 -15.55 2.07
CA PRO A 134 -12.40 -14.83 2.72
C PRO A 134 -12.91 -13.51 3.29
N ASP A 135 -12.38 -13.10 4.44
CA ASP A 135 -12.67 -11.80 5.06
C ASP A 135 -12.00 -10.66 4.27
N LEU A 136 -10.86 -10.92 3.64
CA LEU A 136 -10.07 -9.96 2.86
C LEU A 136 -9.54 -10.56 1.55
N VAL A 137 -9.56 -9.74 0.50
CA VAL A 137 -8.94 -10.05 -0.79
C VAL A 137 -7.84 -9.04 -1.08
N PHE A 138 -6.65 -9.54 -1.42
CA PHE A 138 -5.50 -8.75 -1.82
C PHE A 138 -5.21 -8.98 -3.31
N ALA A 139 -5.19 -7.91 -4.09
CA ALA A 139 -5.00 -7.99 -5.53
C ALA A 139 -4.08 -6.85 -6.01
N PRO A 140 -3.01 -7.14 -6.77
CA PRO A 140 -2.19 -6.10 -7.38
C PRO A 140 -2.95 -5.52 -8.59
N HIS A 141 -3.27 -4.23 -8.59
CA HIS A 141 -3.83 -3.61 -9.79
C HIS A 141 -2.87 -3.77 -10.98
N VAL A 142 -1.58 -3.50 -10.75
CA VAL A 142 -0.49 -3.80 -11.67
C VAL A 142 0.59 -4.60 -10.93
N GLU A 143 0.99 -5.73 -11.49
CA GLU A 143 2.13 -6.54 -11.04
C GLU A 143 3.35 -6.21 -11.88
N THR A 144 4.28 -5.45 -11.29
CA THR A 144 5.45 -4.92 -12.01
C THR A 144 6.47 -5.99 -12.37
N SER A 145 6.58 -7.09 -11.62
CA SER A 145 7.55 -8.14 -11.95
C SER A 145 7.17 -8.93 -13.21
N ALA A 146 5.89 -8.93 -13.56
CA ALA A 146 5.35 -9.72 -14.67
C ALA A 146 4.71 -8.85 -15.77
N GLY A 147 4.65 -7.52 -15.58
CA GLY A 147 4.02 -6.60 -16.54
C GLY A 147 2.52 -6.83 -16.71
N MET A 148 1.84 -7.39 -15.70
CA MET A 148 0.40 -7.71 -15.77
C MET A 148 -0.45 -6.65 -15.10
N ILE A 149 -1.56 -6.28 -15.73
CA ILE A 149 -2.62 -5.43 -15.16
C ILE A 149 -3.88 -6.26 -14.98
N LEU A 150 -4.61 -6.04 -13.87
CA LEU A 150 -5.95 -6.60 -13.73
C LEU A 150 -6.91 -5.82 -14.63
N PRO A 151 -7.74 -6.51 -15.45
CA PRO A 151 -8.71 -5.84 -16.30
C PRO A 151 -9.80 -5.13 -15.48
N ASP A 152 -10.41 -4.11 -16.08
CA ASP A 152 -11.56 -3.36 -15.52
C ASP A 152 -12.81 -4.23 -15.32
#